data_AF-A0A812RGR3-F1
#
_entry.id   AF-A0A812RGR3-F1
#
_cell.length_a   1.000
_cell.length_b   1.000
_cell.length_c   1.000
_cell.angle_alpha   90.00
_cell.angle_beta   90.00
_cell.angle_gamma   90.00
#
_symmetry.space_group_name_H-M   'P 1'
#
loop_
_entity.id
_entity.type
_entity.pdbx_description
1 polymer ?
#
loop_
_entity_poly.entity_id
_entity_poly.type
_entity_poly.pdbx_seq_one_letter_code
_entity_poly.pdbx_strand_id
1 'polypeptide(L)'
;MPRECSNRFCHFRCVKEKECGLLGTVENATIPDDKLMVCRHCRVEGCAHCVPAKPGQSGEKLEHCQQCMPGYSLRSDGECEMNGLAFFIVSAVVLVIATILVVIWYCLIASKPCVNPEGVQHGLDCRERMRLTQPGTAEPYPLTTNMLRVNVAGPGTMALFRYQFALLVWAGTLLLVWLGFALFVSSDLLILGSKAAESPQMLCAVVSWGHHRQMELVWTKVYWLAFAYLFSFGGALFYGIQQTKLFKSVHLEHATMESFAAKLEGFAPMSGGENAEACSDVHIACCILLM
;
A
#
# COMPACT_ATOMS: atom_id res chain seq x y z
N MET A 1 2.47 -36.15 35.92
CA MET A 1 2.76 -35.98 34.48
C MET A 1 4.27 -36.10 34.27
N PRO A 2 4.76 -37.07 33.49
CA PRO A 2 6.19 -37.28 33.27
C PRO A 2 6.80 -36.15 32.43
N ARG A 3 7.97 -35.67 32.84
CA ARG A 3 8.72 -34.53 32.25
C ARG A 3 9.53 -34.89 30.98
N GLU A 4 9.15 -35.93 30.24
CA GLU A 4 9.90 -36.39 29.05
C GLU A 4 9.49 -35.71 27.73
N CYS A 5 8.40 -34.93 27.70
CA CYS A 5 7.93 -34.28 26.47
C CYS A 5 8.64 -32.96 26.13
N SER A 6 9.59 -32.47 26.94
CA SER A 6 10.15 -31.12 26.77
C SER A 6 11.12 -30.96 25.58
N ASN A 7 11.59 -32.05 24.96
CA ASN A 7 12.63 -32.01 23.92
C ASN A 7 12.25 -32.68 22.59
N ARG A 8 10.99 -33.08 22.38
CA ARG A 8 10.53 -33.63 21.09
C ARG A 8 9.33 -32.84 20.59
N PHE A 9 9.56 -31.93 19.65
CA PHE A 9 8.57 -30.95 19.19
C PHE A 9 7.34 -31.53 18.47
N CYS A 10 7.29 -32.84 18.16
CA CYS A 10 6.12 -33.49 17.55
C CYS A 10 6.02 -34.95 18.02
N HIS A 11 5.03 -35.32 18.85
CA HIS A 11 4.74 -36.71 19.21
C HIS A 11 3.32 -37.07 18.78
N PHE A 12 3.18 -38.18 18.04
CA PHE A 12 1.90 -38.66 17.54
C PHE A 12 1.68 -40.10 17.96
N ARG A 13 0.43 -40.44 18.29
CA ARG A 13 0.00 -41.79 18.66
C ARG A 13 -1.24 -42.13 17.86
N CYS A 14 -1.25 -43.31 17.24
CA CYS A 14 -2.45 -43.85 16.61
C CYS A 14 -3.44 -44.28 17.69
N VAL A 15 -4.69 -43.85 17.53
CA VAL A 15 -5.82 -44.19 18.41
C VAL A 15 -7.01 -44.58 17.54
N LYS A 16 -7.96 -45.34 18.09
CA LYS A 16 -9.23 -45.61 17.40
C LYS A 16 -10.10 -44.35 17.38
N GLU A 17 -11.06 -44.27 16.47
CA GLU A 17 -11.99 -43.14 16.33
C GLU A 17 -12.65 -42.74 17.67
N LYS A 18 -13.15 -43.75 18.41
CA LYS A 18 -13.80 -43.56 19.72
C LYS A 18 -12.84 -43.17 20.86
N GLU A 19 -11.54 -43.22 20.60
CA GLU A 19 -10.47 -42.92 21.56
C GLU A 19 -9.87 -41.53 21.33
N CYS A 20 -10.40 -40.73 20.38
CA CYS A 20 -10.01 -39.33 20.24
C CYS A 20 -10.31 -38.54 21.53
N GLY A 21 -9.31 -37.83 22.05
CA GLY A 21 -9.38 -37.12 23.35
C GLY A 21 -9.18 -38.01 24.59
N LEU A 22 -8.93 -39.32 24.41
CA LEU A 22 -8.62 -40.26 25.49
C LEU A 22 -7.15 -40.71 25.46
N LEU A 23 -6.73 -41.44 26.50
CA LEU A 23 -5.45 -42.18 26.55
C LEU A 23 -4.18 -41.34 26.33
N GLY A 24 -4.19 -40.08 26.78
CA GLY A 24 -3.04 -39.15 26.68
C GLY A 24 -2.92 -38.45 25.32
N THR A 25 -3.96 -38.48 24.49
CA THR A 25 -4.13 -37.52 23.39
C THR A 25 -4.48 -36.13 23.94
N VAL A 26 -4.36 -35.08 23.12
CA VAL A 26 -4.70 -33.72 23.54
C VAL A 26 -6.17 -33.68 23.92
N GLU A 27 -6.48 -33.31 25.17
CA GLU A 27 -7.85 -33.38 25.74
C GLU A 27 -8.90 -32.63 24.91
N ASN A 28 -8.48 -31.59 24.19
CA ASN A 28 -9.36 -30.75 23.37
C ASN A 28 -9.53 -31.22 21.91
N ALA A 29 -8.87 -32.31 21.51
CA ALA A 29 -8.93 -32.89 20.17
C ALA A 29 -9.77 -34.19 20.16
N THR A 30 -11.06 -34.07 20.43
CA THR A 30 -11.97 -35.22 20.58
C THR A 30 -12.68 -35.63 19.29
N ILE A 31 -12.58 -34.83 18.23
CA ILE A 31 -13.38 -34.98 17.01
C ILE A 31 -12.58 -35.79 15.98
N PRO A 32 -13.04 -36.99 15.57
CA PRO A 32 -12.40 -37.73 14.48
C PRO A 32 -12.67 -37.04 13.13
N ASP A 33 -11.63 -36.91 12.31
CA ASP A 33 -11.75 -36.47 10.92
C ASP A 33 -11.55 -37.67 9.98
N ASP A 34 -12.63 -38.11 9.34
CA ASP A 34 -12.64 -39.30 8.46
C ASP A 34 -11.79 -39.12 7.19
N LYS A 35 -11.57 -37.87 6.75
CA LYS A 35 -10.79 -37.58 5.53
C LYS A 35 -9.30 -37.56 5.84
N LEU A 36 -8.93 -36.88 6.91
CA LEU A 36 -7.53 -36.69 7.30
C LEU A 36 -7.02 -37.80 8.21
N MET A 37 -7.89 -38.67 8.73
CA MET A 37 -7.57 -39.75 9.67
C MET A 37 -6.83 -39.25 10.92
N VAL A 38 -7.23 -38.08 11.43
CA VAL A 38 -6.65 -37.44 12.63
C VAL A 38 -7.75 -37.01 13.59
N CYS A 39 -7.45 -37.00 14.89
CA CYS A 39 -8.30 -36.32 15.87
C CYS A 39 -8.05 -34.81 15.76
N ARG A 40 -9.04 -34.06 15.28
CA ARG A 40 -8.97 -32.61 15.13
C ARG A 40 -9.55 -31.89 16.35
N HIS A 41 -9.17 -30.64 16.49
CA HIS A 41 -9.78 -29.74 17.46
C HIS A 41 -11.11 -29.21 16.91
N CYS A 42 -11.95 -28.73 17.81
CA CYS A 42 -13.14 -27.96 17.46
C CYS A 42 -12.74 -26.79 16.55
N ARG A 43 -13.34 -26.72 15.36
CA ARG A 43 -13.08 -25.71 14.34
C ARG A 43 -14.39 -25.26 13.72
N VAL A 44 -14.97 -24.23 14.33
CA VAL A 44 -16.11 -23.49 13.79
C VAL A 44 -15.62 -22.14 13.27
N GLU A 45 -15.99 -21.78 12.05
CA GLU A 45 -15.60 -20.49 11.46
C GLU A 45 -16.12 -19.31 12.31
N GLY A 46 -15.26 -18.32 12.58
CA GLY A 46 -15.62 -17.16 13.42
C GLY A 46 -15.76 -17.44 14.92
N CYS A 47 -15.43 -18.64 15.40
CA CYS A 47 -15.55 -19.00 16.82
C CYS A 47 -14.27 -18.68 17.62
N ALA A 48 -14.41 -17.97 18.76
CA ALA A 48 -13.31 -17.69 19.68
C ALA A 48 -13.11 -18.83 20.70
N HIS A 49 -14.21 -19.32 21.28
CA HIS A 49 -14.20 -20.47 22.18
C HIS A 49 -15.14 -21.55 21.65
N CYS A 50 -14.51 -22.58 21.10
CA CYS A 50 -15.17 -23.73 20.49
C CYS A 50 -15.19 -24.88 21.48
N VAL A 51 -16.34 -25.52 21.68
CA VAL A 51 -16.50 -26.65 22.60
C VAL A 51 -16.70 -27.92 21.79
N PRO A 52 -15.75 -28.87 21.83
CA PRO A 52 -15.91 -30.13 21.15
C PRO A 52 -16.88 -31.06 21.90
N ALA A 53 -17.46 -32.03 21.21
CA ALA A 53 -18.26 -33.08 21.82
C ALA A 53 -17.43 -33.94 22.79
N LYS A 54 -18.13 -34.62 23.72
CA LYS A 54 -17.47 -35.49 24.70
C LYS A 54 -16.71 -36.63 24.00
N PRO A 55 -15.55 -37.05 24.51
CA PRO A 55 -14.79 -38.16 23.93
C PRO A 55 -15.66 -39.41 23.76
N GLY A 56 -15.57 -40.04 22.58
CA GLY A 56 -16.33 -41.26 22.25
C GLY A 56 -17.78 -41.06 21.82
N GLN A 57 -18.26 -39.81 21.73
CA GLN A 57 -19.58 -39.50 21.19
C GLN A 57 -19.54 -39.41 19.65
N SER A 58 -20.29 -40.26 18.96
CA SER A 58 -20.46 -40.22 17.51
C SER A 58 -21.85 -39.65 17.17
N GLY A 59 -21.92 -38.60 16.35
CA GLY A 59 -23.17 -37.95 15.96
C GLY A 59 -22.96 -36.85 14.93
N GLU A 60 -24.05 -36.27 14.40
CA GLU A 60 -24.01 -35.27 13.33
C GLU A 60 -23.48 -33.89 13.80
N LYS A 61 -23.57 -33.61 15.10
CA LYS A 61 -23.08 -32.36 15.72
C LYS A 61 -21.96 -32.66 16.72
N LEU A 62 -20.73 -32.71 16.22
CA LEU A 62 -19.53 -32.99 17.01
C LEU A 62 -18.88 -31.72 17.60
N GLU A 63 -19.31 -30.54 17.16
CA GLU A 63 -18.79 -29.25 17.59
C GLU A 63 -19.88 -28.19 17.64
N HIS A 64 -19.73 -27.24 18.55
CA HIS A 64 -20.53 -26.03 18.60
C HIS A 64 -19.67 -24.90 19.16
N CYS A 65 -19.95 -23.68 18.73
CA CYS A 65 -19.30 -22.51 19.29
C CYS A 65 -20.01 -22.08 20.59
N GLN A 66 -19.21 -21.79 21.63
CA GLN A 66 -19.71 -21.21 22.88
C GLN A 66 -19.62 -19.68 22.86
N GLN A 67 -18.54 -19.15 22.26
CA GLN A 67 -18.32 -17.72 22.15
C GLN A 67 -17.70 -17.38 20.80
N CYS A 68 -18.35 -16.50 20.05
CA CYS A 68 -17.84 -16.02 18.76
C CYS A 68 -16.75 -14.96 18.91
N MET A 69 -15.90 -14.81 17.89
CA MET A 69 -14.90 -13.73 17.81
C MET A 69 -15.58 -12.35 17.75
N PRO A 70 -14.90 -11.27 18.18
CA PRO A 70 -15.42 -9.91 18.03
C PRO A 70 -15.84 -9.64 16.59
N GLY A 71 -17.09 -9.18 16.40
CA GLY A 71 -17.68 -8.95 15.07
C GLY A 71 -18.56 -10.08 14.54
N TYR A 72 -18.74 -11.16 15.30
CA TYR A 72 -19.63 -12.27 14.99
C TYR A 72 -20.71 -12.43 16.07
N SER A 73 -21.88 -12.97 15.72
CA SER A 73 -22.95 -13.34 16.66
C SER A 73 -23.23 -14.85 16.62
N LEU A 74 -23.55 -15.41 17.79
CA LEU A 74 -23.82 -16.84 17.94
C LEU A 74 -25.24 -17.15 17.50
N ARG A 75 -25.38 -18.11 16.58
CA ARG A 75 -26.66 -18.62 16.09
C ARG A 75 -27.10 -19.85 16.88
N SER A 76 -28.39 -20.17 16.83
CA SER A 76 -29.00 -21.27 17.61
C SER A 76 -28.51 -22.67 17.24
N ASP A 77 -27.91 -22.82 16.07
CA ASP A 77 -27.28 -24.05 15.58
C ASP A 77 -25.87 -24.28 16.17
N GLY A 78 -25.28 -23.27 16.81
CA GLY A 78 -23.91 -23.29 17.33
C GLY A 78 -22.88 -22.70 16.36
N GLU A 79 -23.30 -22.09 15.25
CA GLU A 79 -22.41 -21.41 14.30
C GLU A 79 -22.32 -19.92 14.60
N CYS A 80 -21.25 -19.28 14.11
CA CYS A 80 -21.02 -17.84 14.26
C CYS A 80 -21.27 -17.11 12.94
N GLU A 81 -22.21 -16.17 12.94
CA GLU A 81 -22.53 -15.35 11.77
C GLU A 81 -21.82 -13.99 11.87
N MET A 82 -21.24 -13.51 10.77
CA MET A 82 -20.51 -12.24 10.75
C MET A 82 -21.47 -11.04 10.77
N ASN A 83 -21.44 -10.24 11.84
CA ASN A 83 -22.32 -9.07 12.00
C ASN A 83 -22.05 -7.97 10.96
N GLY A 84 -20.82 -7.91 10.44
CA GLY A 84 -20.38 -6.92 9.45
C GLY A 84 -20.81 -7.22 8.02
N LEU A 85 -21.37 -8.40 7.72
CA LEU A 85 -21.73 -8.76 6.35
C LEU A 85 -22.78 -7.80 5.78
N ALA A 86 -23.77 -7.44 6.59
CA ALA A 86 -24.79 -6.46 6.22
C ALA A 86 -24.17 -5.09 5.88
N PHE A 87 -23.16 -4.65 6.62
CA PHE A 87 -22.45 -3.40 6.34
C PHE A 87 -21.73 -3.45 4.99
N PHE A 88 -21.00 -4.52 4.68
CA PHE A 88 -20.34 -4.67 3.38
C PHE A 88 -21.35 -4.68 2.23
N ILE A 89 -22.44 -5.44 2.37
CA ILE A 89 -23.51 -5.48 1.37
C ILE A 89 -24.13 -4.09 1.18
N VAL A 90 -24.49 -3.40 2.26
CA VAL A 90 -25.04 -2.03 2.20
C VAL A 90 -24.05 -1.06 1.56
N SER A 91 -22.76 -1.11 1.93
CA SER A 91 -21.73 -0.24 1.35
C SER A 91 -21.55 -0.47 -0.15
N ALA A 92 -21.57 -1.73 -0.60
CA ALA A 92 -21.49 -2.07 -2.01
C ALA A 92 -22.72 -1.58 -2.78
N VAL A 93 -23.92 -1.77 -2.22
CA VAL A 93 -25.18 -1.27 -2.80
C VAL A 93 -25.18 0.26 -2.90
N VAL A 94 -24.75 0.97 -1.87
CA VAL A 94 -24.63 2.44 -1.88
C VAL A 94 -23.65 2.90 -2.95
N LEU A 95 -22.48 2.26 -3.08
CA LEU A 95 -21.48 2.61 -4.10
C LEU A 95 -22.04 2.40 -5.52
N VAL A 96 -22.77 1.31 -5.75
CA VAL A 96 -23.45 1.05 -7.03
C VAL A 96 -24.51 2.10 -7.32
N ILE A 97 -25.38 2.43 -6.36
CA ILE A 97 -26.41 3.47 -6.53
C ILE A 97 -25.75 4.83 -6.81
N ALA A 98 -24.72 5.21 -6.05
CA ALA A 98 -23.99 6.45 -6.26
C ALA A 98 -23.37 6.52 -7.66
N THR A 99 -22.78 5.42 -8.13
CA THR A 99 -22.23 5.31 -9.49
C THR A 99 -23.33 5.48 -10.54
N ILE A 100 -24.48 4.84 -10.37
CA ILE A 100 -25.63 5.00 -11.27
C ILE A 100 -26.12 6.45 -11.28
N LEU A 101 -26.23 7.09 -10.11
CA LEU A 101 -26.63 8.50 -10.01
C LEU A 101 -25.63 9.43 -10.70
N VAL A 102 -24.32 9.20 -10.57
CA VAL A 102 -23.27 9.95 -11.28
C VAL A 102 -23.39 9.76 -12.78
N VAL A 103 -23.65 8.54 -13.25
CA VAL A 103 -23.86 8.26 -14.69
C VAL A 103 -25.13 8.94 -15.20
N ILE A 104 -26.26 8.84 -14.49
CA ILE A 104 -27.51 9.52 -14.86
C ILE A 104 -27.31 11.03 -14.88
N TRP A 105 -26.70 11.60 -13.84
CA TRP A 105 -26.37 13.02 -13.76
C TRP A 105 -25.49 13.46 -14.92
N TYR A 106 -24.45 12.69 -15.24
CA TYR A 106 -23.58 12.96 -16.37
C TYR A 106 -24.34 12.90 -17.70
N CYS A 107 -25.20 11.90 -17.92
CA CYS A 107 -26.05 11.79 -19.10
C CYS A 107 -27.04 12.95 -19.22
N LEU A 108 -27.64 13.39 -18.09
CA LEU A 108 -28.53 14.55 -18.04
C LEU A 108 -27.77 15.83 -18.39
N ILE A 109 -26.57 16.04 -17.85
CA ILE A 109 -25.72 17.18 -18.21
C ILE A 109 -25.32 17.14 -19.68
N ALA A 110 -24.91 15.98 -20.18
CA ALA A 110 -24.51 15.79 -21.57
C ALA A 110 -25.68 15.99 -22.55
N SER A 111 -26.92 15.76 -22.10
CA SER A 111 -28.14 15.91 -22.90
C SER A 111 -28.78 17.30 -22.78
N LYS A 112 -28.29 18.18 -21.88
CA LYS A 112 -28.80 19.55 -21.77
C LYS A 112 -28.45 20.34 -23.04
N PRO A 113 -29.42 21.05 -23.65
CA PRO A 113 -29.13 21.90 -24.80
C PRO A 113 -28.19 23.04 -24.39
N CYS A 114 -27.26 23.39 -25.27
CA CYS A 114 -26.32 24.48 -25.03
C CYS A 114 -27.06 25.82 -25.14
N VAL A 115 -27.39 26.44 -24.00
CA VAL A 115 -28.15 27.71 -23.93
C VAL A 115 -27.30 28.92 -24.33
N ASN A 116 -25.99 28.88 -24.10
CA ASN A 116 -25.07 29.97 -24.43
C ASN A 116 -23.88 29.44 -25.25
N PRO A 117 -24.07 29.22 -26.57
CA PRO A 117 -23.00 28.71 -27.43
C PRO A 117 -21.80 29.67 -27.49
N GLU A 118 -22.03 30.97 -27.41
CA GLU A 118 -20.95 31.98 -27.42
C GLU A 118 -20.06 31.87 -26.18
N GLY A 119 -20.65 31.72 -24.99
CA GLY A 119 -19.90 31.53 -23.75
C GLY A 119 -19.14 30.21 -23.70
N VAL A 120 -19.73 29.13 -24.24
CA VAL A 120 -19.04 27.83 -24.36
C VAL A 120 -17.85 27.95 -25.32
N GLN A 121 -18.04 28.59 -26.48
CA GLN A 121 -16.95 28.81 -27.43
C GLN A 121 -15.84 29.66 -26.79
N HIS A 122 -16.19 30.76 -26.13
CA HIS A 122 -15.22 31.59 -25.41
C HIS A 122 -14.46 30.80 -24.34
N GLY A 123 -15.15 29.92 -23.59
CA GLY A 123 -14.53 29.05 -22.61
C GLY A 123 -13.59 28.01 -23.23
N LEU A 124 -13.97 27.43 -24.37
CA LEU A 124 -13.12 26.52 -25.14
C LEU A 124 -11.89 27.24 -25.68
N ASP A 125 -12.04 28.45 -26.22
CA ASP A 125 -10.95 29.29 -26.71
C ASP A 125 -10.00 29.68 -25.57
N CYS A 126 -10.53 30.09 -24.41
CA CYS A 126 -9.74 30.36 -23.21
C CYS A 126 -8.98 29.11 -22.72
N ARG A 127 -9.63 27.93 -22.73
CA ARG A 127 -8.97 26.67 -22.41
C ARG A 127 -7.88 26.32 -23.41
N GLU A 128 -8.11 26.59 -24.69
CA GLU A 128 -7.13 26.38 -25.75
C GLU A 128 -5.93 27.30 -25.58
N ARG A 129 -6.13 28.57 -25.22
CA ARG A 129 -5.06 29.53 -24.88
C ARG A 129 -4.27 29.13 -23.63
N MET A 130 -4.87 28.38 -22.71
CA MET A 130 -4.19 27.83 -21.54
C MET A 130 -3.42 26.52 -21.83
N ARG A 131 -3.54 25.95 -23.04
CA ARG A 131 -2.74 24.77 -23.41
C ARG A 131 -1.28 25.16 -23.51
N LEU A 132 -0.43 24.28 -23.01
CA LEU A 132 1.01 24.41 -23.18
C LEU A 132 1.35 24.06 -24.64
N THR A 133 1.86 25.05 -25.36
CA THR A 133 2.34 24.91 -26.74
C THR A 133 3.85 24.88 -26.78
N GLN A 134 4.40 24.39 -27.88
CA GLN A 134 5.85 24.35 -28.08
C GLN A 134 6.41 25.78 -28.25
N PRO A 135 7.67 26.04 -27.85
CA PRO A 135 8.27 27.35 -28.04
C PRO A 135 8.40 27.66 -29.54
N GLY A 136 7.89 28.81 -29.96
CA GLY A 136 7.96 29.26 -31.34
C GLY A 136 6.89 28.68 -32.28
N THR A 137 6.03 27.78 -31.81
CA THR A 137 4.86 27.29 -32.57
C THR A 137 3.58 27.39 -31.76
N ALA A 138 2.44 27.50 -32.43
CA ALA A 138 1.12 27.45 -31.78
C ALA A 138 0.62 26.01 -31.57
N GLU A 139 1.47 25.01 -31.84
CA GLU A 139 1.07 23.61 -31.80
C GLU A 139 1.22 23.03 -30.38
N PRO A 140 0.30 22.17 -29.94
CA PRO A 140 0.42 21.48 -28.65
C PRO A 140 1.61 20.52 -28.65
N TYR A 141 2.13 20.21 -27.47
CA TYR A 141 3.13 19.15 -27.33
C TYR A 141 2.55 17.79 -27.74
N PRO A 142 3.26 16.98 -28.56
CA PRO A 142 2.80 15.65 -28.91
C PRO A 142 2.78 14.76 -27.66
N LEU A 143 1.85 13.79 -27.60
CA LEU A 143 1.73 12.84 -26.48
C LEU A 143 2.98 11.95 -26.28
N THR A 144 3.85 11.88 -27.28
CA THR A 144 5.14 11.18 -27.24
C THR A 144 6.27 12.01 -26.61
N THR A 145 6.01 13.26 -26.25
CA THR A 145 7.02 14.15 -25.64
C THR A 145 7.51 13.57 -24.33
N ASN A 146 8.82 13.35 -24.24
CA ASN A 146 9.42 12.84 -23.02
C ASN A 146 9.58 13.96 -21.97
N MET A 147 8.65 14.00 -21.03
CA MET A 147 8.62 14.97 -19.91
C MET A 147 9.80 14.83 -18.93
N LEU A 148 10.62 13.79 -19.03
CA LEU A 148 11.85 13.64 -18.23
C LEU A 148 13.00 14.50 -18.77
N ARG A 149 12.93 14.92 -20.03
CA ARG A 149 13.98 15.65 -20.74
C ARG A 149 13.52 17.02 -21.20
N VAL A 150 12.26 17.17 -21.59
CA VAL A 150 11.71 18.42 -22.13
C VAL A 150 10.91 19.14 -21.04
N ASN A 151 11.20 20.42 -20.85
CA ASN A 151 10.50 21.28 -19.92
C ASN A 151 9.19 21.81 -20.54
N VAL A 152 8.08 21.11 -20.32
CA VAL A 152 6.77 21.46 -20.90
C VAL A 152 6.01 22.48 -20.02
N ALA A 153 6.07 22.32 -18.70
CA ALA A 153 5.23 23.03 -17.74
C ALA A 153 6.04 23.57 -16.54
N GLY A 154 7.26 24.03 -16.82
CA GLY A 154 8.20 24.51 -15.81
C GLY A 154 9.03 23.40 -15.13
N PRO A 155 10.11 23.80 -14.44
CA PRO A 155 11.06 22.88 -13.81
C PRO A 155 10.42 21.98 -12.75
N GLY A 156 9.36 22.44 -12.07
CA GLY A 156 8.64 21.65 -11.07
C GLY A 156 7.95 20.41 -11.66
N THR A 157 7.30 20.54 -12.82
CA THR A 157 6.65 19.41 -13.48
C THR A 157 7.67 18.41 -14.00
N MET A 158 8.77 18.89 -14.60
CA MET A 158 9.89 18.05 -15.02
C MET A 158 10.51 17.30 -13.83
N ALA A 159 10.69 17.97 -12.69
CA ALA A 159 11.17 17.37 -11.45
C ALA A 159 10.25 16.24 -10.95
N LEU A 160 8.93 16.46 -10.96
CA LEU A 160 7.94 15.49 -10.52
C LEU A 160 7.99 14.20 -11.35
N PHE A 161 8.00 14.29 -12.67
CA PHE A 161 8.08 13.10 -13.52
C PHE A 161 9.41 12.35 -13.36
N ARG A 162 10.52 13.08 -13.19
CA ARG A 162 11.83 12.47 -12.90
C ARG A 162 11.85 11.78 -11.54
N TYR A 163 11.19 12.34 -10.53
CA TYR A 163 11.02 11.70 -9.22
C TYR A 163 10.21 10.41 -9.33
N GLN A 164 9.08 10.44 -10.02
CA GLN A 164 8.26 9.24 -10.27
C GLN A 164 9.06 8.16 -11.00
N PHE A 165 9.81 8.53 -12.04
CA PHE A 165 10.69 7.60 -12.74
C PHE A 165 11.79 7.02 -11.83
N ALA A 166 12.42 7.86 -11.00
CA ALA A 166 13.41 7.42 -10.03
C ALA A 166 12.82 6.42 -9.00
N LEU A 167 11.59 6.67 -8.51
CA LEU A 167 10.87 5.73 -7.66
C LEU A 167 10.58 4.39 -8.36
N LEU A 168 10.18 4.43 -9.64
CA LEU A 168 9.95 3.21 -10.43
C LEU A 168 11.23 2.41 -10.61
N VAL A 169 12.34 3.08 -10.96
CA VAL A 169 13.66 2.42 -11.09
C VAL A 169 14.12 1.85 -9.75
N TRP A 170 13.94 2.59 -8.65
CA TRP A 170 14.27 2.15 -7.30
C TRP A 170 13.47 0.90 -6.91
N ALA A 171 12.13 0.95 -7.00
CA ALA A 171 11.25 -0.16 -6.65
C ALA A 171 11.50 -1.39 -7.56
N GLY A 172 11.66 -1.16 -8.86
CA GLY A 172 11.98 -2.22 -9.82
C GLY A 172 13.31 -2.90 -9.54
N THR A 173 14.35 -2.12 -9.20
CA THR A 173 15.67 -2.67 -8.85
C THR A 173 15.59 -3.49 -7.56
N LEU A 174 14.91 -2.99 -6.53
CA LEU A 174 14.72 -3.75 -5.30
C LEU A 174 13.97 -5.06 -5.56
N LEU A 175 12.87 -5.00 -6.31
CA LEU A 175 12.10 -6.20 -6.65
C LEU A 175 12.94 -7.22 -7.43
N LEU A 176 13.67 -6.79 -8.46
CA LEU A 176 14.50 -7.67 -9.28
C LEU A 176 15.64 -8.31 -8.48
N VAL A 177 16.31 -7.55 -7.62
CA VAL A 177 17.38 -8.09 -6.79
C VAL A 177 16.80 -9.06 -5.75
N TRP A 178 15.69 -8.72 -5.08
CA TRP A 178 15.00 -9.64 -4.17
C TRP A 178 14.60 -10.94 -4.86
N LEU A 179 14.00 -10.86 -6.05
CA LEU A 179 13.65 -12.04 -6.85
C LEU A 179 14.90 -12.83 -7.24
N GLY A 180 16.00 -12.15 -7.59
CA GLY A 180 17.30 -12.80 -7.81
C GLY A 180 17.77 -13.57 -6.58
N PHE A 181 17.77 -12.97 -5.40
CA PHE A 181 18.10 -13.66 -4.15
C PHE A 181 17.19 -14.87 -3.90
N ALA A 182 15.88 -14.72 -4.10
CA ALA A 182 14.93 -15.82 -3.93
C ALA A 182 15.14 -16.95 -4.94
N LEU A 183 15.49 -16.65 -6.19
CA LEU A 183 15.69 -17.67 -7.23
C LEU A 183 17.06 -18.34 -7.17
N PHE A 184 18.12 -17.61 -6.82
CA PHE A 184 19.49 -18.12 -6.79
C PHE A 184 19.93 -18.71 -5.45
N VAL A 185 19.46 -18.16 -4.32
CA VAL A 185 19.87 -18.65 -2.99
C VAL A 185 18.98 -19.80 -2.54
N SER A 186 17.66 -19.60 -2.53
CA SER A 186 16.70 -20.67 -2.25
C SER A 186 15.28 -20.23 -2.59
N SER A 187 14.62 -20.99 -3.47
CA SER A 187 13.21 -20.80 -3.80
C SER A 187 12.28 -21.01 -2.61
N ASP A 188 12.78 -21.64 -1.52
CA ASP A 188 12.06 -21.79 -0.27
C ASP A 188 11.65 -20.43 0.33
N LEU A 189 12.35 -19.33 0.01
CA LEU A 189 11.99 -17.96 0.46
C LEU A 189 10.60 -17.52 -0.01
N LEU A 190 10.15 -17.95 -1.19
CA LEU A 190 8.83 -17.62 -1.74
C LEU A 190 7.73 -18.53 -1.18
N ILE A 191 8.12 -19.71 -0.70
CA ILE A 191 7.21 -20.75 -0.22
C ILE A 191 7.07 -20.68 1.33
N LEU A 192 8.02 -20.02 2.00
CA LEU A 192 8.02 -19.87 3.46
C LEU A 192 6.78 -19.07 3.90
N GLY A 193 5.86 -19.74 4.60
CA GLY A 193 4.62 -19.15 5.11
C GLY A 193 3.40 -19.30 4.19
N SER A 194 3.56 -19.81 2.96
CA SER A 194 2.42 -20.10 2.06
C SER A 194 2.01 -21.57 2.03
N LYS A 195 2.78 -22.47 2.67
CA LYS A 195 2.38 -23.87 2.83
C LYS A 195 1.20 -23.98 3.80
N ALA A 196 0.03 -24.29 3.26
CA ALA A 196 -1.11 -24.72 4.06
C ALA A 196 -0.79 -26.04 4.76
N ALA A 197 -1.20 -26.18 6.01
CA ALA A 197 -1.13 -27.42 6.75
C ALA A 197 -2.54 -27.83 7.15
N GLU A 198 -3.01 -28.96 6.60
CA GLU A 198 -4.36 -29.46 6.87
C GLU A 198 -4.41 -30.31 8.14
N SER A 199 -3.32 -31.02 8.44
CA SER A 199 -3.23 -31.88 9.62
C SER A 199 -2.22 -31.32 10.64
N PRO A 200 -2.38 -31.61 11.95
CA PRO A 200 -1.42 -31.19 12.97
C PRO A 200 -0.03 -31.80 12.76
N GLN A 201 0.04 -32.98 12.15
CA GLN A 201 1.31 -33.61 11.76
C GLN A 201 2.03 -32.80 10.68
N MET A 202 1.30 -32.41 9.63
CA MET A 202 1.83 -31.54 8.59
C MET A 202 2.19 -30.17 9.15
N LEU A 203 1.38 -29.61 10.04
CA LEU A 203 1.68 -28.32 10.67
C LEU A 203 2.98 -28.40 11.46
N CYS A 204 3.17 -29.45 12.27
CA CYS A 204 4.38 -29.63 13.04
C CYS A 204 5.61 -29.79 12.14
N ALA A 205 5.48 -30.56 11.05
CA ALA A 205 6.52 -30.70 10.04
C ALA A 205 6.83 -29.36 9.35
N VAL A 206 5.80 -28.59 8.96
CA VAL A 206 5.94 -27.29 8.29
C VAL A 206 6.54 -26.24 9.23
N VAL A 207 6.14 -26.22 10.50
CA VAL A 207 6.68 -25.29 11.51
C VAL A 207 8.13 -25.65 11.84
N SER A 208 8.44 -26.92 12.09
CA SER A 208 9.81 -27.36 12.35
C SER A 208 10.73 -27.10 11.15
N TRP A 209 10.26 -27.43 9.94
CA TRP A 209 10.98 -27.14 8.70
C TRP A 209 11.15 -25.64 8.50
N GLY A 210 10.09 -24.86 8.72
CA GLY A 210 10.08 -23.41 8.62
C GLY A 210 11.06 -22.77 9.58
N HIS A 211 11.08 -23.18 10.85
CA HIS A 211 12.03 -22.70 11.85
C HIS A 211 13.48 -23.00 11.45
N HIS A 212 13.76 -24.24 11.03
CA HIS A 212 15.10 -24.63 10.59
C HIS A 212 15.57 -23.79 9.38
N ARG A 213 14.71 -23.66 8.36
CA ARG A 213 14.98 -22.82 7.18
C ARG A 213 15.11 -21.34 7.50
N GLN A 214 14.30 -20.81 8.42
CA GLN A 214 14.41 -19.42 8.86
C GLN A 214 15.78 -19.15 9.46
N MET A 215 16.29 -20.03 10.31
CA MET A 215 17.61 -19.88 10.92
C MET A 215 18.74 -19.93 9.89
N GLU A 216 18.65 -20.80 8.87
CA GLU A 216 19.63 -20.84 7.77
C GLU A 216 19.57 -19.57 6.90
N LEU A 217 18.38 -19.04 6.64
CA LEU A 217 18.15 -17.92 5.71
C LEU A 217 18.16 -16.54 6.40
N VAL A 218 18.39 -16.48 7.72
CA VAL A 218 18.48 -15.21 8.46
C VAL A 218 19.53 -14.29 7.85
N TRP A 219 20.71 -14.83 7.53
CA TRP A 219 21.80 -14.04 6.95
C TRP A 219 21.44 -13.48 5.57
N THR A 220 20.73 -14.24 4.75
CA THR A 220 20.23 -13.77 3.44
C THR A 220 19.32 -12.56 3.60
N LYS A 221 18.42 -12.57 4.60
CA LYS A 221 17.56 -11.41 4.89
C LYS A 221 18.36 -10.20 5.37
N VAL A 222 19.37 -10.42 6.21
CA VAL A 222 20.27 -9.35 6.68
C VAL A 222 21.04 -8.73 5.52
N TYR A 223 21.62 -9.54 4.62
CA TYR A 223 22.32 -9.03 3.43
C TYR A 223 21.38 -8.28 2.49
N TRP A 224 20.16 -8.79 2.28
CA TRP A 224 19.13 -8.11 1.51
C TRP A 224 18.80 -6.72 2.09
N LEU A 225 18.57 -6.63 3.40
CA LEU A 225 18.28 -5.37 4.08
C LEU A 225 19.45 -4.39 3.99
N ALA A 226 20.69 -4.87 4.19
CA ALA A 226 21.88 -4.04 4.05
C ALA A 226 22.03 -3.49 2.63
N PHE A 227 21.82 -4.34 1.60
CA PHE A 227 21.81 -3.90 0.21
C PHE A 227 20.72 -2.86 -0.06
N ALA A 228 19.48 -3.15 0.33
CA ALA A 228 18.34 -2.27 0.11
C ALA A 228 18.57 -0.90 0.76
N TYR A 229 19.15 -0.87 1.96
CA TYR A 229 19.49 0.36 2.66
C TYR A 229 20.58 1.15 1.92
N LEU A 230 21.72 0.53 1.62
CA LEU A 230 22.85 1.20 0.95
C LEU A 230 22.46 1.70 -0.45
N PHE A 231 21.70 0.90 -1.20
CA PHE A 231 21.20 1.27 -2.52
C PHE A 231 20.20 2.44 -2.43
N SER A 232 19.27 2.41 -1.48
CA SER A 232 18.29 3.49 -1.29
C SER A 232 18.97 4.79 -0.87
N PHE A 233 19.90 4.72 0.09
CA PHE A 233 20.65 5.88 0.57
C PHE A 233 21.53 6.48 -0.53
N GLY A 234 22.35 5.65 -1.20
CA GLY A 234 23.19 6.07 -2.31
C GLY A 234 22.39 6.61 -3.49
N GLY A 235 21.27 5.94 -3.83
CA GLY A 235 20.33 6.37 -4.86
C GLY A 235 19.69 7.72 -4.55
N ALA A 236 19.28 7.96 -3.30
CA ALA A 236 18.72 9.24 -2.87
C ALA A 236 19.76 10.38 -2.95
N LEU A 237 21.00 10.14 -2.51
CA LEU A 237 22.09 11.12 -2.64
C LEU A 237 22.40 11.44 -4.11
N PHE A 238 22.55 10.41 -4.94
CA PHE A 238 22.80 10.58 -6.37
C PHE A 238 21.66 11.34 -7.06
N TYR A 239 20.42 10.96 -6.78
CA TYR A 239 19.24 11.63 -7.30
C TYR A 239 19.20 13.11 -6.87
N GLY A 240 19.46 13.40 -5.59
CA GLY A 240 19.53 14.77 -5.07
C GLY A 240 20.55 15.62 -5.82
N ILE A 241 21.79 15.12 -6.00
CA ILE A 241 22.84 15.83 -6.74
C ILE A 241 22.43 16.09 -8.19
N GLN A 242 21.89 15.08 -8.88
CA GLN A 242 21.43 15.21 -10.26
C GLN A 242 20.29 16.22 -10.39
N GLN A 243 19.35 16.19 -9.46
CA GLN A 243 18.20 17.08 -9.44
C GLN A 243 18.61 18.53 -9.19
N THR A 244 19.55 18.78 -8.27
CA THR A 244 20.10 20.13 -8.03
C THR A 244 20.83 20.67 -9.26
N LYS A 245 21.65 19.84 -9.93
CA LYS A 245 22.36 20.26 -11.14
C LYS A 245 21.40 20.62 -12.27
N LEU A 246 20.40 19.78 -12.50
CA LEU A 246 19.37 20.03 -13.51
C LEU A 246 18.56 21.29 -13.18
N PHE A 247 18.14 21.47 -11.92
CA PHE A 247 17.36 22.64 -11.54
C PHE A 247 18.16 23.93 -11.76
N LYS A 248 19.46 23.93 -11.40
CA LYS A 248 20.36 25.06 -11.68
C LYS A 248 20.51 25.32 -13.17
N SER A 249 20.69 24.30 -14.01
CA SER A 249 20.84 24.50 -15.46
C SER A 249 19.57 25.07 -16.09
N VAL A 250 18.40 24.52 -15.73
CA VAL A 250 17.10 24.99 -16.26
C VAL A 250 16.81 26.42 -15.80
N HIS A 251 17.14 26.76 -14.55
CA HIS A 251 16.95 28.11 -14.01
C HIS A 251 17.88 29.14 -14.65
N LEU A 252 19.11 28.76 -15.01
CA LEU A 252 20.04 29.66 -15.73
C LEU A 252 19.61 29.92 -17.19
N GLU A 253 18.96 28.96 -17.83
CA GLU A 253 18.51 29.07 -19.23
C GLU A 253 17.23 29.90 -19.39
N HIS A 254 16.38 29.96 -18.37
CA HIS A 254 15.08 30.61 -18.45
C HIS A 254 15.00 31.78 -17.47
N ALA A 255 14.79 32.99 -17.99
CA ALA A 255 14.48 34.14 -17.14
C ALA A 255 13.11 33.90 -16.47
N THR A 256 13.14 33.63 -15.17
CA THR A 256 11.91 33.45 -14.38
C THR A 256 11.44 34.80 -13.84
N MET A 257 10.18 34.90 -13.42
CA MET A 257 9.70 36.14 -12.80
C MET A 257 10.47 36.51 -11.52
N GLU A 258 11.04 35.50 -10.85
CA GLU A 258 11.94 35.67 -9.70
C GLU A 258 13.21 36.45 -10.09
N SER A 259 13.67 36.32 -11.34
CA SER A 259 14.82 37.08 -11.86
C SER A 259 14.54 38.58 -12.03
N PHE A 260 13.28 38.99 -12.05
CA PHE A 260 12.85 40.38 -12.24
C PHE A 260 12.20 41.01 -11.01
N ALA A 261 12.00 40.23 -9.93
CA ALA A 261 11.32 40.68 -8.74
C ALA A 261 12.25 40.58 -7.53
N ALA A 262 12.48 41.71 -6.85
CA ALA A 262 13.15 41.72 -5.56
C ALA A 262 12.08 41.68 -4.46
N LYS A 263 12.22 40.74 -3.51
CA LYS A 263 11.43 40.77 -2.28
C LYS A 263 12.13 41.66 -1.27
N LEU A 264 11.53 42.80 -0.97
CA LEU A 264 11.99 43.69 0.10
C LEU A 264 11.24 43.33 1.38
N GLU A 265 11.98 43.05 2.45
CA GLU A 265 11.44 42.74 3.78
C GLU A 265 11.99 43.75 4.81
N GLY A 266 11.28 43.91 5.94
CA GLY A 266 11.77 44.73 7.06
C GLY A 266 11.49 46.23 6.95
N PHE A 267 10.47 46.64 6.19
CA PHE A 267 10.01 48.03 6.19
C PHE A 267 9.53 48.47 7.58
N ALA A 268 9.87 49.70 7.96
CA ALA A 268 9.31 50.32 9.16
C ALA A 268 7.78 50.43 9.03
N PRO A 269 7.01 50.29 10.11
CA PRO A 269 5.56 50.46 10.08
C PRO A 269 5.22 51.87 9.60
N MET A 270 4.50 51.98 8.48
CA MET A 270 4.12 53.25 7.86
C MET A 270 2.66 53.60 8.19
N SER A 271 2.37 54.89 8.33
CA SER A 271 0.99 55.38 8.46
C SER A 271 0.32 55.38 7.08
N GLY A 272 -0.95 54.97 6.98
CA GLY A 272 -1.66 54.78 5.71
C GLY A 272 -1.85 56.01 4.81
N GLY A 273 -1.33 57.18 5.21
CA GLY A 273 -1.29 58.40 4.39
C GLY A 273 0.07 58.73 3.78
N GLU A 274 1.13 57.97 4.06
CA GLU A 274 2.47 58.20 3.53
C GLU A 274 2.68 57.49 2.18
N ASN A 275 3.28 58.17 1.21
CA ASN A 275 3.62 57.60 -0.09
C ASN A 275 4.73 56.56 0.07
N ALA A 276 4.37 55.28 0.06
CA ALA A 276 5.32 54.16 0.21
C ALA A 276 6.42 54.15 -0.87
N GLU A 277 6.13 54.64 -2.08
CA GLU A 277 7.10 54.73 -3.17
C GLU A 277 8.22 55.73 -2.87
N ALA A 278 7.89 56.90 -2.30
CA ALA A 278 8.88 57.95 -1.99
C ALA A 278 9.87 57.52 -0.89
N CYS A 279 9.44 56.68 0.05
CA CYS A 279 10.33 56.13 1.08
C CYS A 279 11.16 54.95 0.54
N SER A 280 10.61 54.19 -0.41
CA SER A 280 11.32 53.07 -1.04
C SER A 280 12.48 53.53 -1.91
N ASP A 281 12.38 54.68 -2.59
CA ASP A 281 13.46 55.23 -3.42
C ASP A 281 14.77 55.45 -2.64
N VAL A 282 14.68 55.91 -1.39
CA VAL A 282 15.86 56.15 -0.53
C VAL A 282 16.54 54.85 -0.13
N HIS A 283 15.77 53.78 0.13
CA HIS A 283 16.31 52.48 0.52
C HIS A 283 16.83 51.66 -0.67
N ILE A 284 16.16 51.73 -1.82
CA ILE A 284 16.57 51.02 -3.04
C ILE A 284 17.91 51.57 -3.55
N ALA A 285 18.11 52.89 -3.52
CA ALA A 285 19.40 53.50 -3.86
C ALA A 285 20.55 52.99 -2.97
N CYS A 286 20.27 52.75 -1.69
CA CYS A 286 21.26 52.23 -0.75
C CYS A 286 21.60 50.74 -1.00
N CYS A 287 20.60 49.92 -1.34
CA CYS A 287 20.82 48.50 -1.65
C CYS A 287 21.55 48.27 -2.99
N ILE A 288 21.29 49.09 -4.01
CA ILE A 288 21.96 48.97 -5.32
C ILE A 288 23.46 49.34 -5.22
N LEU A 289 23.84 50.21 -4.28
CA LEU A 289 25.24 50.59 -4.04
C LEU A 289 26.05 49.54 -3.25
N LEU A 290 25.41 48.49 -2.73
CA LEU A 290 26.02 47.44 -1.90
C LEU A 290 26.08 46.06 -2.59
N MET A 291 25.56 45.93 -3.81
CA MET A 291 25.68 44.73 -4.66
C MET A 291 26.79 44.91 -5.70
#